data_AF-A0A1U7LT90-F1
#
_entry.id   AF-A0A1U7LT90-F1
#
_cell.length_a   1.000
_cell.length_b   1.000
_cell.length_c   1.000
_cell.angle_alpha   90.00
_cell.angle_beta   90.00
_cell.angle_gamma   90.00
#
_symmetry.space_group_name_H-M   'P 1'
#
loop_
_entity.id
_entity.type
_entity.pdbx_description
1 polymer ?
#
loop_
_entity_poly.entity_id
_entity_poly.type
_entity_poly.pdbx_seq_one_letter_code
_entity_poly.pdbx_strand_id
1 'polypeptide(L)'
;MSSKLKDLTIKTGVLKRLIKEEASYWKEVEREKRRLEKVRADAEEDLEIRLRKQNEVIEDTRQMIPHVHKRLLKSLQDLEDLVATEDPEYEGSAEIEEARKWIEEGRKAQNMPEFNGV
;
A
#
# COMPACT_ATOMS: atom_id res chain seq x y z
N MET A 1 25.90 5.82 -12.90
CA MET A 1 24.80 6.43 -12.12
C MET A 1 25.40 7.30 -11.02
N SER A 2 25.07 8.59 -11.01
CA SER A 2 25.53 9.56 -10.03
C SER A 2 24.92 9.30 -8.64
N SER A 3 25.43 9.99 -7.61
CA SER A 3 24.85 9.89 -6.25
C SER A 3 23.38 10.34 -6.22
N LYS A 4 23.03 11.38 -7.00
CA LYS A 4 21.69 11.93 -7.10
C LYS A 4 20.70 10.96 -7.75
N LEU A 5 21.07 10.37 -8.87
CA LEU A 5 20.25 9.36 -9.56
C LEU A 5 20.11 8.07 -8.74
N LYS A 6 21.14 7.70 -7.97
CA LYS A 6 21.08 6.59 -7.02
C LYS A 6 20.06 6.85 -5.90
N ASP A 7 20.07 8.03 -5.30
CA ASP A 7 19.10 8.37 -4.24
C ASP A 7 17.66 8.35 -4.78
N LEU A 8 17.44 8.91 -5.96
CA LEU A 8 16.15 8.87 -6.66
C LEU A 8 15.67 7.44 -6.89
N THR A 9 16.55 6.56 -7.38
CA THR A 9 16.27 5.13 -7.59
C THR A 9 15.91 4.44 -6.27
N ILE A 10 16.66 4.70 -5.20
CA ILE A 10 16.44 4.09 -3.88
C ILE A 10 15.07 4.49 -3.33
N LYS A 11 14.77 5.78 -3.29
CA LYS A 11 13.49 6.29 -2.76
C LYS A 11 12.30 5.83 -3.60
N THR A 12 12.43 5.79 -4.92
CA THR A 12 11.43 5.20 -5.82
C THR A 12 11.17 3.73 -5.49
N GLY A 13 12.25 2.96 -5.27
CA GLY A 13 12.14 1.55 -4.86
C GLY A 13 11.45 1.35 -3.52
N VAL A 14 11.65 2.25 -2.55
CA VAL A 14 10.96 2.21 -1.25
C VAL A 14 9.46 2.43 -1.42
N LEU A 15 9.05 3.49 -2.13
CA LEU A 15 7.63 3.79 -2.37
C LEU A 15 6.94 2.63 -3.10
N LYS A 16 7.56 2.12 -4.16
CA LYS A 16 7.08 0.96 -4.95
C LYS A 16 6.83 -0.28 -4.10
N ARG A 17 7.70 -0.57 -3.12
CA ARG A 17 7.52 -1.72 -2.21
C ARG A 17 6.34 -1.49 -1.26
N LEU A 18 6.22 -0.29 -0.69
CA LEU A 18 5.15 0.04 0.24
C LEU A 18 3.77 0.00 -0.42
N ILE A 19 3.63 0.52 -1.65
CA ILE A 19 2.39 0.40 -2.45
C ILE A 19 2.00 -1.06 -2.64
N LYS A 20 2.95 -1.92 -3.00
CA LYS A 20 2.70 -3.36 -3.21
C LYS A 20 2.37 -4.10 -1.91
N GLU A 21 3.05 -3.75 -0.83
CA GLU A 21 2.84 -4.30 0.50
C GLU A 21 1.43 -3.97 1.00
N GLU A 22 1.01 -2.70 0.92
CA GLU A 22 -0.34 -2.27 1.26
C GLU A 22 -1.40 -2.98 0.40
N ALA A 23 -1.20 -3.03 -0.92
CA ALA A 23 -2.10 -3.75 -1.82
C ALA A 23 -2.21 -5.25 -1.49
N SER A 24 -1.15 -5.86 -0.96
CA SER A 24 -1.17 -7.27 -0.55
C SER A 24 -2.04 -7.50 0.69
N TYR A 25 -1.96 -6.60 1.67
CA TYR A 25 -2.81 -6.64 2.87
C TYR A 25 -4.30 -6.44 2.52
N TRP A 26 -4.62 -5.52 1.59
CA TRP A 26 -5.99 -5.35 1.12
C TRP A 26 -6.55 -6.59 0.42
N LYS A 27 -5.74 -7.24 -0.44
CA LYS A 27 -6.13 -8.51 -1.06
C LYS A 27 -6.37 -9.61 -0.04
N GLU A 28 -5.59 -9.62 1.04
CA GLU A 28 -5.78 -10.56 2.14
C GLU A 28 -7.08 -10.32 2.89
N VAL A 29 -7.38 -9.06 3.23
CA VAL A 29 -8.68 -8.67 3.82
C VAL A 29 -9.84 -9.09 2.91
N GLU A 30 -9.74 -8.86 1.60
CA GLU A 30 -10.78 -9.28 0.65
C GLU A 30 -10.96 -10.81 0.63
N ARG A 31 -9.85 -11.56 0.64
CA ARG A 31 -9.88 -13.03 0.66
C ARG A 31 -10.55 -13.56 1.93
N GLU A 32 -10.23 -12.99 3.09
CA GLU A 32 -10.83 -13.40 4.36
C GLU A 32 -12.31 -12.98 4.46
N LYS A 33 -12.70 -11.84 3.87
CA LYS A 33 -14.13 -11.47 3.71
C LYS A 33 -14.88 -12.48 2.83
N ARG A 34 -14.32 -12.90 1.69
CA ARG A 34 -14.92 -13.95 0.86
C ARG A 34 -15.03 -15.28 1.60
N ARG A 35 -14.10 -15.58 2.49
CA ARG A 35 -14.17 -16.76 3.36
C ARG A 35 -15.28 -16.62 4.40
N LEU A 36 -15.47 -15.45 4.99
CA LEU A 36 -16.57 -15.16 5.91
C LEU A 36 -17.93 -15.43 5.26
N GLU A 37 -18.14 -15.01 4.01
CA GLU A 37 -19.39 -15.30 3.28
C GLU A 37 -19.64 -16.81 3.12
N LYS A 38 -18.59 -17.61 2.90
CA LYS A 38 -18.71 -19.08 2.86
C LYS A 38 -19.05 -19.65 4.23
N VAL A 39 -18.47 -19.12 5.31
CA VAL A 39 -18.81 -19.54 6.68
C VAL A 39 -20.27 -19.20 6.98
N ARG A 40 -20.78 -18.03 6.57
CA ARG A 40 -22.18 -17.62 6.77
C ARG A 40 -23.20 -18.54 6.09
N ALA A 41 -22.82 -19.16 4.98
CA ALA A 41 -23.68 -20.06 4.23
C ALA A 41 -23.75 -21.49 4.82
N ASP A 42 -22.97 -21.77 5.87
CA ASP A 42 -22.88 -23.07 6.52
C ASP A 42 -23.99 -23.25 7.56
N ALA A 43 -24.52 -24.46 7.69
CA ALA A 43 -25.60 -24.79 8.64
C ALA A 43 -25.07 -25.71 9.75
N GLU A 44 -23.99 -25.27 10.41
CA GLU A 44 -23.32 -26.01 11.49
C GLU A 44 -23.72 -25.48 12.89
N GLU A 45 -23.67 -26.36 13.89
CA GLU A 45 -23.94 -26.03 15.30
C GLU A 45 -22.96 -24.97 15.86
N ASP A 46 -21.72 -24.94 15.36
CA ASP A 46 -20.67 -24.00 15.77
C ASP A 46 -20.57 -22.72 14.90
N LEU A 47 -21.59 -22.42 14.08
CA LEU A 47 -21.57 -21.31 13.12
C LEU A 47 -21.18 -19.97 13.76
N GLU A 48 -21.76 -19.63 14.91
CA GLU A 48 -21.50 -18.36 15.60
C GLU A 48 -20.02 -18.23 16.01
N ILE A 49 -19.44 -19.30 16.56
CA ILE A 49 -18.03 -19.34 16.97
C ILE A 49 -17.12 -19.18 15.74
N ARG A 50 -17.44 -19.86 14.64
CA ARG A 50 -16.68 -19.77 13.38
C ARG A 50 -16.74 -18.36 12.78
N LEU A 51 -17.92 -17.73 12.78
CA LEU A 51 -18.09 -16.35 12.32
C LEU A 51 -17.27 -15.37 13.17
N ARG A 52 -17.30 -15.52 14.49
CA ARG A 52 -16.49 -14.67 15.38
C ARG A 52 -14.99 -14.80 15.09
N LYS A 53 -14.48 -16.03 15.02
CA LYS A 53 -13.06 -16.28 14.70
C LYS A 53 -12.66 -15.72 13.34
N GLN A 54 -13.51 -15.85 12.33
CA GLN A 54 -13.21 -15.32 11.00
C GLN A 54 -13.21 -13.78 10.99
N ASN A 55 -14.05 -13.12 11.79
CA ASN A 55 -13.99 -11.67 11.97
C ASN A 55 -12.72 -11.22 12.72
N GLU A 56 -12.28 -11.96 13.74
CA GLU A 56 -11.00 -11.71 14.43
C GLU A 56 -9.82 -11.75 13.43
N VAL A 57 -9.77 -12.76 12.56
CA VAL A 57 -8.74 -12.87 11.50
C VAL A 57 -8.76 -11.68 10.53
N ILE A 58 -9.95 -11.21 10.14
CA ILE A 58 -10.10 -10.04 9.27
C ILE A 58 -9.55 -8.79 9.96
N GLU A 59 -9.88 -8.59 11.23
CA GLU A 59 -9.45 -7.43 11.99
C GLU A 59 -7.93 -7.44 12.22
N ASP A 60 -7.35 -8.58 12.60
CA ASP A 60 -5.89 -8.74 12.76
C ASP A 60 -5.14 -8.40 11.46
N THR A 61 -5.68 -8.84 10.32
CA THR A 61 -5.11 -8.51 9.00
C THR A 61 -5.23 -7.00 8.71
N ARG A 62 -6.39 -6.41 9.03
CA ARG A 62 -6.67 -5.00 8.77
C ARG A 62 -5.81 -4.07 9.61
N GLN A 63 -5.48 -4.45 10.84
CA GLN A 63 -4.68 -3.64 11.77
C GLN A 63 -3.26 -3.35 11.26
N MET A 64 -2.74 -4.13 10.31
CA MET A 64 -1.43 -3.89 9.68
C MET A 64 -1.45 -2.75 8.67
N ILE A 65 -2.61 -2.48 8.06
CA ILE A 65 -2.74 -1.55 6.93
C ILE A 65 -2.40 -0.10 7.32
N PRO A 66 -2.88 0.46 8.45
CA PRO A 66 -2.57 1.84 8.83
C PRO A 66 -1.06 2.11 8.98
N HIS A 67 -0.30 1.13 9.48
CA HIS A 67 1.14 1.26 9.67
C HIS A 67 1.87 1.36 8.31
N VAL A 68 1.51 0.49 7.36
CA VAL A 68 2.09 0.53 6.01
C VAL A 68 1.66 1.78 5.27
N HIS A 69 0.39 2.17 5.39
CA HIS A 69 -0.15 3.39 4.79
C HIS A 69 0.63 4.63 5.24
N LYS A 70 0.85 4.79 6.56
CA LYS A 70 1.63 5.92 7.09
C LYS A 70 3.05 5.97 6.52
N ARG A 71 3.70 4.81 6.38
CA ARG A 71 5.04 4.72 5.77
C ARG A 71 5.01 5.06 4.28
N LEU A 72 3.97 4.64 3.57
CA LEU A 72 3.73 4.97 2.17
C LEU A 72 3.60 6.48 1.99
N LEU A 73 2.75 7.14 2.78
CA LEU A 73 2.55 8.60 2.71
C LEU A 73 3.85 9.36 2.96
N LYS A 74 4.65 8.91 3.95
CA LYS A 74 5.96 9.52 4.20
C LYS A 74 6.92 9.31 3.03
N SER A 75 6.99 8.10 2.48
CA SER A 75 7.84 7.80 1.33
C SER A 75 7.39 8.51 0.06
N LEU A 76 6.09 8.77 -0.10
CA LEU A 76 5.52 9.54 -1.20
C LEU A 76 5.98 10.98 -1.11
N GLN A 77 5.76 11.63 0.04
CA GLN A 77 6.21 13.00 0.28
C GLN A 77 7.73 13.13 0.07
N ASP A 78 8.52 12.22 0.64
CA ASP A 78 9.99 12.27 0.51
C ASP A 78 10.47 12.15 -0.95
N LEU A 79 9.74 11.41 -1.79
CA LEU A 79 10.06 11.29 -3.21
C LEU A 79 9.57 12.50 -4.01
N GLU A 80 8.39 13.04 -3.69
CA GLU A 80 7.87 14.27 -4.27
C GLU A 80 8.79 15.46 -4.00
N ASP A 81 9.23 15.62 -2.75
CA ASP A 81 10.17 16.66 -2.33
C ASP A 81 11.50 16.53 -3.09
N LEU A 82 11.99 15.29 -3.27
CA LEU A 82 13.23 15.05 -4.02
C LEU A 82 13.07 15.44 -5.50
N VAL A 83 11.97 15.04 -6.14
CA VAL A 83 11.67 15.37 -7.54
C VAL A 83 11.48 16.87 -7.74
N ALA A 84 10.90 17.57 -6.76
CA ALA A 84 10.68 19.01 -6.79
C ALA A 84 11.97 19.85 -6.70
N THR A 85 13.12 19.23 -6.40
CA THR A 85 14.41 19.93 -6.44
C THR A 85 14.85 20.30 -7.86
N GLU A 86 14.24 19.68 -8.89
CA GLU A 86 14.55 19.90 -10.31
C GLU A 86 16.05 19.82 -10.62
N ASP A 87 16.75 18.89 -9.95
CA ASP A 87 18.18 18.68 -10.14
C ASP A 87 18.47 18.41 -11.63
N PRO A 88 19.38 19.16 -12.29
CA PRO A 88 19.68 19.01 -13.71
C PRO A 88 20.11 17.59 -14.10
N GLU A 89 20.67 16.82 -13.16
CA GLU A 89 21.04 15.42 -13.41
C GLU A 89 19.83 14.51 -13.64
N TYR A 90 18.62 14.93 -13.24
CA TYR A 90 17.40 14.18 -13.45
C TYR A 90 16.84 14.35 -14.87
N GLU A 91 17.16 15.45 -15.55
CA GLU A 91 16.55 15.80 -16.82
C GLU A 91 16.84 14.75 -17.90
N GLY A 92 15.77 14.20 -18.50
CA GLY A 92 15.86 13.16 -19.52
C GLY A 92 16.32 11.78 -19.02
N SER A 93 16.46 11.58 -17.71
CA SER A 93 16.85 10.29 -17.13
C SER A 93 15.67 9.29 -17.06
N ALA A 94 15.95 8.00 -17.12
CA ALA A 94 14.92 6.98 -16.90
C ALA A 94 14.46 6.94 -15.43
N GLU A 95 15.35 7.32 -14.51
CA GLU A 95 15.11 7.36 -13.08
C GLU A 95 14.03 8.38 -12.70
N ILE A 96 14.00 9.57 -13.33
CA ILE A 96 12.96 10.57 -13.08
C ILE A 96 11.60 10.14 -13.65
N GLU A 97 11.59 9.45 -14.79
CA GLU A 97 10.37 8.88 -15.37
C GLU A 97 9.78 7.80 -14.45
N GLU A 98 10.62 6.88 -13.94
CA GLU A 98 10.15 5.86 -13.00
C GLU A 98 9.68 6.47 -11.68
N ALA A 99 10.40 7.48 -11.15
CA ALA A 99 9.99 8.20 -9.94
C ALA A 99 8.60 8.85 -10.10
N ARG A 100 8.38 9.59 -11.19
CA ARG A 100 7.09 10.25 -11.48
C ARG A 100 5.95 9.25 -11.61
N LYS A 101 6.20 8.11 -12.28
CA LYS A 101 5.22 7.02 -12.36
C LYS A 101 4.82 6.51 -10.98
N TRP A 102 5.78 6.24 -10.10
CA TRP A 102 5.46 5.71 -8.77
C TRP A 102 4.90 6.75 -7.81
N ILE A 103 5.20 8.05 -8.00
CA ILE A 103 4.48 9.14 -7.33
C ILE A 103 2.99 9.10 -7.71
N GLU A 104 2.66 8.94 -9.00
CA GLU A 104 1.26 8.87 -9.44
C GLU A 104 0.54 7.67 -8.80
N GLU A 105 1.16 6.50 -8.79
CA GLU A 105 0.60 5.31 -8.13
C GLU A 105 0.48 5.50 -6.61
N GLY A 106 1.44 6.18 -5.97
CA GLY A 106 1.38 6.53 -4.55
C GLY A 106 0.22 7.48 -4.24
N ARG A 107 -0.04 8.47 -5.10
CA ARG A 107 -1.20 9.38 -4.97
C ARG A 107 -2.52 8.64 -5.14
N LYS A 108 -2.59 7.65 -6.05
CA LYS A 108 -3.77 6.78 -6.17
C LYS A 108 -4.01 5.99 -4.88
N ALA A 109 -2.95 5.39 -4.32
CA ALA A 109 -3.02 4.66 -3.05
C ALA A 109 -3.41 5.55 -1.86
N GLN A 110 -2.89 6.78 -1.80
CA GLN A 110 -3.27 7.78 -0.79
C GLN A 110 -4.77 8.09 -0.78
N ASN A 111 -5.40 8.15 -1.95
CA ASN A 111 -6.80 8.56 -2.11
C ASN A 111 -7.77 7.37 -2.25
N MET A 112 -7.33 6.16 -1.95
CA MET A 112 -8.17 4.97 -2.04
C MET A 112 -9.39 5.07 -1.09
N PRO A 113 -10.62 4.78 -1.56
CA PRO A 113 -11.85 4.91 -0.77
C PRO A 113 -11.82 4.13 0.55
N GLU A 114 -11.07 3.03 0.59
CA GLU A 114 -10.91 2.20 1.77
C GLU A 114 -10.23 2.92 2.96
N PHE A 115 -9.62 4.10 2.72
CA PHE A 115 -8.98 4.96 3.72
C PHE A 115 -9.74 6.25 4.04
N ASN A 116 -10.65 6.72 3.18
CA ASN A 116 -11.39 7.99 3.37
C ASN A 116 -12.48 7.93 4.46
N GLY A 117 -12.44 6.92 5.34
CA GLY A 117 -13.43 6.66 6.38
C GLY A 117 -12.87 6.00 7.65
N VAL A 118 -11.58 6.19 7.94
CA VAL A 118 -10.97 5.85 9.23
C VAL A 118 -10.58 7.13 9.96
#